data_AF-A0A433A506-F1
#
_entry.id   AF-A0A433A506-F1
#
_cell.length_a   1.000
_cell.length_b   1.000
_cell.length_c   1.000
_cell.angle_alpha   90.00
_cell.angle_beta   90.00
_cell.angle_gamma   90.00
#
_symmetry.space_group_name_H-M   'P 1'
#
loop_
_entity.id
_entity.type
_entity.pdbx_description
1 polymer ?
#
loop_
_entity_poly.entity_id
_entity_poly.type
_entity_poly.pdbx_seq_one_letter_code
_entity_poly.pdbx_strand_id
1 'polypeptide(L)'
;MLPSAAPLVDNLFLLAVAALGWGLSLATYRLFARTRGWPMGALQSDMPFVPVLIGLVGLFAGLLFATARGADDGGWVIIALGLLFAGLWTGLLRVGSQISLFLAPIATFLLLLGWLAVPLGFSERRWATERPSETLQRRGILPSESTTTLPPASP
;
A
#
# COMPACT_ATOMS: atom_id res chain seq x y z
N MET A 1 -23.47 -13.23 -10.28
CA MET A 1 -22.43 -12.20 -10.47
C MET A 1 -21.23 -12.65 -9.66
N LEU A 2 -20.20 -13.18 -10.31
CA LEU A 2 -18.97 -13.54 -9.59
C LEU A 2 -18.35 -12.25 -9.05
N PRO A 3 -17.92 -12.20 -7.78
CA PRO A 3 -17.15 -11.07 -7.29
C PRO A 3 -15.92 -10.95 -8.20
N SER A 4 -15.80 -9.82 -8.90
CA SER A 4 -14.57 -9.48 -9.60
C SER A 4 -13.44 -9.63 -8.59
N ALA A 5 -12.51 -10.55 -8.83
CA ALA A 5 -11.35 -10.71 -7.96
C ALA A 5 -10.69 -9.34 -7.82
N ALA A 6 -10.66 -8.79 -6.61
CA ALA A 6 -9.93 -7.56 -6.35
C ALA A 6 -8.49 -7.78 -6.85
N PRO A 7 -7.91 -6.83 -7.61
CA PRO A 7 -6.56 -7.00 -8.09
C PRO A 7 -5.63 -7.28 -6.90
N LEU A 8 -4.73 -8.27 -7.04
CA LEU A 8 -3.76 -8.64 -5.99
C LEU A 8 -3.03 -7.40 -5.45
N VAL A 9 -2.72 -6.46 -6.35
CA VAL A 9 -2.14 -5.15 -6.04
C VAL A 9 -3.24 -4.09 -6.13
N ASP A 10 -3.71 -3.62 -4.98
CA ASP A 10 -4.63 -2.50 -4.84
C ASP A 10 -3.97 -1.33 -4.09
N ASN A 11 -4.67 -0.20 -3.96
CA ASN A 11 -4.14 1.00 -3.30
C ASN A 11 -3.78 0.72 -1.82
N LEU A 12 -4.58 -0.09 -1.12
CA LEU A 12 -4.33 -0.44 0.29
C LEU A 12 -3.10 -1.32 0.44
N PHE A 13 -2.88 -2.25 -0.48
CA PHE A 13 -1.69 -3.08 -0.56
C PHE A 13 -0.43 -2.21 -0.71
N LEU A 14 -0.45 -1.25 -1.65
CA LEU A 14 0.68 -0.33 -1.85
C LEU A 14 0.93 0.55 -0.62
N LEU A 15 -0.14 1.07 -0.01
CA LEU A 15 -0.05 1.85 1.23
C LEU A 15 0.49 1.01 2.39
N ALA A 16 0.14 -0.27 2.48
CA ALA A 16 0.65 -1.18 3.50
C ALA A 16 2.14 -1.48 3.32
N VAL A 17 2.59 -1.74 2.09
CA VAL A 17 4.01 -1.89 1.75
C VAL A 17 4.78 -0.62 2.11
N ALA A 18 4.22 0.55 1.76
CA ALA A 18 4.83 1.84 2.01
C ALA A 18 4.91 2.17 3.50
N ALA A 19 3.83 1.96 4.27
CA ALA A 19 3.79 2.17 5.71
C ALA A 19 4.77 1.25 6.44
N LEU A 20 4.81 -0.04 6.06
CA LEU A 20 5.76 -1.00 6.62
C LEU A 20 7.19 -0.60 6.30
N GLY A 21 7.51 -0.31 5.04
CA GLY A 21 8.88 -0.05 4.62
C GLY A 21 9.44 1.28 5.13
N TRP A 22 8.68 2.38 5.00
CA TRP A 22 9.09 3.66 5.58
C TRP A 22 9.08 3.62 7.11
N GLY A 23 8.12 2.91 7.72
CA GLY A 23 8.05 2.73 9.16
C GLY A 23 9.26 2.00 9.72
N LEU A 24 9.61 0.85 9.14
CA LEU A 24 10.79 0.08 9.50
C LEU A 24 12.09 0.86 9.24
N SER A 25 12.17 1.52 8.09
CA SER A 25 13.30 2.39 7.75
C SER A 25 13.49 3.47 8.81
N LEU A 26 12.42 4.18 9.20
CA LEU A 26 12.50 5.25 10.20
C LEU A 26 12.86 4.73 11.60
N ALA A 27 12.28 3.59 11.99
CA ALA A 27 12.55 2.97 13.28
C ALA A 27 14.00 2.47 13.43
N THR A 28 14.61 2.04 12.32
CA THR A 28 15.97 1.47 12.32
C THR A 28 17.05 2.44 11.84
N TYR A 29 16.68 3.52 11.16
CA TYR A 29 17.62 4.48 10.55
C TYR A 29 18.71 4.93 11.51
N ARG A 30 18.34 5.25 12.75
CA ARG A 30 19.28 5.74 13.76
C ARG A 30 20.37 4.72 14.10
N LEU A 31 20.02 3.43 14.17
CA LEU A 31 20.99 2.37 14.42
C LEU A 31 22.00 2.30 13.27
N PHE A 32 21.52 2.32 12.03
CA PHE A 32 22.35 2.33 10.83
C PHE A 32 23.26 3.57 10.75
N ALA A 33 22.71 4.74 11.05
CA ALA A 33 23.47 5.97 10.96
C ALA A 33 24.53 6.10 12.07
N ARG A 34 24.29 5.61 13.30
CA ARG A 34 25.36 5.59 14.32
C ARG A 34 26.46 4.58 13.99
N THR A 35 26.09 3.39 13.54
CA THR A 35 27.07 2.33 13.21
C THR A 35 27.94 2.69 12.01
N ARG A 36 27.41 3.46 11.06
CA ARG A 36 28.11 3.84 9.82
C ARG A 36 28.60 5.30 9.79
N GLY A 37 28.45 6.03 10.90
CA GLY A 37 28.84 7.44 10.99
C GLY A 37 28.08 8.37 10.03
N TRP A 38 26.83 8.05 9.70
CA TRP A 38 26.04 8.88 8.78
C TRP A 38 25.48 10.13 9.49
N PRO A 39 25.32 11.24 8.76
CA PRO A 39 24.68 12.45 9.29
C PRO A 39 23.27 12.16 9.80
N MET A 40 22.90 12.77 10.93
CA MET A 40 21.57 12.69 11.53
C MET A 40 20.97 14.09 11.64
N GLY A 41 19.68 14.23 11.34
CA GLY A 41 18.94 15.46 11.61
C GLY A 41 18.71 15.66 13.11
N ALA A 42 18.46 16.91 13.51
CA ALA A 42 18.30 17.32 14.91
C ALA A 42 17.28 16.46 15.68
N LEU A 43 16.16 16.10 15.04
CA LEU A 43 15.15 15.25 15.70
C LEU A 43 15.68 13.84 16.03
N GLN A 44 16.53 13.27 15.17
CA GLN A 44 17.12 11.93 15.37
C GLN A 44 18.28 11.95 16.38
N SER A 45 18.99 13.08 16.51
CA SER A 45 20.05 13.26 17.51
C SER A 45 19.49 13.57 18.89
N ASP A 46 18.55 14.52 18.97
CA ASP A 46 18.15 15.15 20.22
C ASP A 46 16.93 14.46 20.84
N MET A 47 16.00 13.97 20.01
CA MET A 47 14.77 13.30 20.44
C MET A 47 14.58 11.95 19.74
N PRO A 48 15.48 10.97 19.99
CA PRO A 48 15.55 9.74 19.22
C PRO A 48 14.32 8.83 19.35
N PHE A 49 13.50 9.04 20.39
CA PHE A 49 12.28 8.26 20.60
C PHE A 49 11.17 8.67 19.62
N VAL A 50 11.08 9.94 19.21
CA VAL A 50 9.98 10.43 18.36
C VAL A 50 9.98 9.75 16.99
N PRO A 51 11.10 9.73 16.22
CA PRO A 51 11.14 9.05 14.93
C PRO A 51 10.88 7.54 15.05
N VAL A 52 11.38 6.92 16.12
CA VAL A 52 11.21 5.48 16.36
C VAL A 52 9.74 5.16 16.61
N LEU A 53 9.04 5.91 17.47
CA LEU A 53 7.62 5.69 17.73
C LEU A 53 6.78 5.89 16.47
N ILE A 54 7.04 6.94 15.68
CA ILE A 54 6.37 7.17 14.39
C ILE A 54 6.59 5.98 13.45
N GLY A 55 7.84 5.50 13.37
CA GLY A 55 8.20 4.36 12.54
C GLY A 55 7.51 3.07 12.98
N LEU A 56 7.45 2.82 14.29
CA LEU A 56 6.79 1.65 14.87
C LEU A 56 5.28 1.66 14.60
N VAL A 57 4.61 2.81 14.70
CA VAL A 57 3.18 2.91 14.38
C VAL A 57 2.92 2.51 12.93
N GLY A 58 3.72 3.01 11.98
CA GLY A 58 3.58 2.63 10.58
C GLY A 58 3.93 1.17 10.29
N LEU A 59 4.99 0.66 10.93
CA LEU A 59 5.39 -0.74 10.85
C LEU A 59 4.28 -1.67 11.33
N PHE A 60 3.72 -1.40 12.51
CA PHE A 60 2.66 -2.23 13.07
C PHE A 60 1.34 -2.10 12.31
N ALA A 61 0.99 -0.91 11.83
CA ALA A 61 -0.18 -0.74 10.97
C ALA A 61 -0.07 -1.56 9.67
N GLY A 62 1.10 -1.54 9.02
CA GLY A 62 1.37 -2.35 7.83
C GLY A 62 1.30 -3.86 8.11
N LEU A 63 1.87 -4.31 9.24
CA LEU A 63 1.81 -5.73 9.65
C LEU A 63 0.38 -6.17 10.02
N LEU A 64 -0.37 -5.35 10.75
CA LEU A 64 -1.76 -5.62 11.10
C LEU A 64 -2.64 -5.71 9.85
N PHE A 65 -2.43 -4.82 8.88
CA PHE A 65 -3.14 -4.91 7.60
C PHE A 65 -2.74 -6.17 6.83
N ALA A 66 -1.44 -6.49 6.74
CA ALA A 66 -0.96 -7.68 6.03
C ALA A 66 -1.52 -8.98 6.63
N THR A 67 -1.60 -9.05 7.96
CA THR A 67 -2.20 -10.19 8.67
C THR A 67 -3.71 -10.26 8.47
N ALA A 68 -4.41 -9.12 8.52
CA ALA A 68 -5.85 -9.05 8.24
C ALA A 68 -6.20 -9.39 6.78
N ARG A 69 -5.30 -9.08 5.84
CA ARG A 69 -5.46 -9.45 4.43
C ARG A 69 -5.31 -10.96 4.21
N GLY A 70 -4.50 -11.63 5.02
CA GLY A 70 -4.29 -13.08 4.92
C GLY A 70 -3.18 -13.49 3.96
N ALA A 71 -2.69 -14.72 4.11
CA ALA A 71 -1.56 -15.25 3.34
C ALA A 71 -1.89 -15.44 1.86
N ASP A 72 -3.08 -15.97 1.58
CA ASP A 72 -3.52 -16.34 0.23
C ASP A 72 -3.82 -15.11 -0.64
N ASP A 73 -4.23 -14.00 -0.01
CA ASP A 73 -4.55 -12.73 -0.67
C ASP A 73 -3.36 -11.74 -0.71
N GLY A 74 -2.14 -12.24 -0.52
CA GLY A 74 -0.89 -11.49 -0.72
C GLY A 74 -0.33 -10.78 0.52
N GLY A 75 -0.81 -11.08 1.73
CA GLY A 75 -0.26 -10.54 2.98
C GLY A 75 1.25 -10.80 3.15
N TRP A 76 1.73 -11.99 2.77
CA TRP A 76 3.16 -12.30 2.74
C TRP A 76 3.96 -11.43 1.78
N VAL A 77 3.36 -11.07 0.65
CA VAL A 77 3.98 -10.22 -0.36
C VAL A 77 4.16 -8.80 0.20
N ILE A 78 3.20 -8.30 0.97
CA ILE A 78 3.31 -7.00 1.67
C ILE A 78 4.54 -6.98 2.57
N ILE A 79 4.70 -8.03 3.39
CA ILE A 79 5.83 -8.15 4.33
C ILE A 79 7.15 -8.21 3.56
N ALA A 80 7.25 -9.09 2.56
CA ALA A 80 8.47 -9.27 1.77
C ALA A 80 8.87 -7.97 1.05
N LEU A 81 7.92 -7.32 0.36
CA LEU A 81 8.17 -6.07 -0.35
C LEU A 81 8.49 -4.92 0.61
N GLY A 82 7.80 -4.81 1.74
CA GLY A 82 8.05 -3.76 2.72
C GLY A 82 9.43 -3.90 3.38
N LEU A 83 9.88 -5.12 3.68
CA LEU A 83 11.23 -5.39 4.18
C LEU A 83 12.30 -5.03 3.15
N LEU A 84 12.12 -5.47 1.90
CA LEU A 84 13.01 -5.14 0.79
C LEU A 84 13.07 -3.62 0.57
N PHE A 85 11.90 -2.97 0.57
CA PHE A 85 11.77 -1.53 0.42
C PHE A 85 12.48 -0.77 1.54
N ALA A 86 12.32 -1.17 2.80
CA ALA A 86 13.01 -0.55 3.93
C ALA A 86 14.55 -0.62 3.79
N GLY A 87 15.06 -1.79 3.38
CA GLY A 87 16.48 -2.01 3.16
C GLY A 87 17.02 -1.13 2.03
N LEU A 88 16.34 -1.13 0.88
CA LEU A 88 16.71 -0.31 -0.28
C LEU A 88 16.63 1.17 0.05
N TRP A 89 15.55 1.63 0.67
CA TRP A 89 15.33 3.03 1.03
C TRP A 89 16.42 3.54 1.98
N THR A 90 16.66 2.80 3.08
CA THR A 90 17.66 3.19 4.09
C THR A 90 19.09 3.10 3.54
N GLY A 91 19.39 2.04 2.79
CA GLY A 91 20.72 1.76 2.25
C GLY A 91 21.12 2.72 1.13
N LEU A 92 20.22 2.98 0.18
CA LEU A 92 20.49 3.82 -0.98
C LEU A 92 20.44 5.31 -0.62
N LEU A 93 19.38 5.76 0.08
CA LEU A 93 19.20 7.19 0.34
C LEU A 93 20.05 7.71 1.49
N ARG A 94 20.51 6.83 2.40
CA ARG A 94 21.30 7.20 3.59
C ARG A 94 20.61 8.33 4.35
N VAL A 95 21.15 9.55 4.32
CA VAL A 95 20.59 10.75 4.96
C VAL A 95 19.21 11.11 4.40
N GLY A 96 18.97 10.89 3.11
CA GLY A 96 17.66 11.09 2.48
C GLY A 96 16.55 10.21 3.07
N SER A 97 16.91 9.12 3.76
CA SER A 97 15.97 8.28 4.49
C SER A 97 15.19 9.03 5.58
N GLN A 98 15.68 10.19 6.03
CA GLN A 98 14.97 11.04 7.00
C GLN A 98 13.64 11.59 6.46
N ILE A 99 13.44 11.62 5.14
CA ILE A 99 12.16 11.99 4.51
C ILE A 99 11.03 11.03 4.97
N SER A 100 11.36 9.82 5.41
CA SER A 100 10.41 8.90 6.04
C SER A 100 9.73 9.49 7.28
N LEU A 101 10.28 10.52 7.92
CA LEU A 101 9.62 11.25 9.01
C LEU A 101 8.25 11.80 8.60
N PHE A 102 8.08 12.15 7.32
CA PHE A 102 6.82 12.63 6.77
C PHE A 102 6.07 11.53 6.05
N LEU A 103 6.78 10.74 5.23
CA LEU A 103 6.14 9.72 4.39
C LEU A 103 5.54 8.57 5.20
N ALA A 104 6.21 8.10 6.27
CA ALA A 104 5.66 7.05 7.12
C ALA A 104 4.32 7.44 7.76
N PRO A 105 4.18 8.61 8.43
CA PRO A 105 2.89 9.03 8.97
C PRO A 105 1.82 9.22 7.89
N ILE A 106 2.15 9.79 6.73
CA ILE A 106 1.18 9.97 5.63
C ILE A 106 0.67 8.62 5.12
N ALA A 107 1.58 7.69 4.81
CA ALA A 107 1.21 6.36 4.33
C ALA A 107 0.38 5.60 5.36
N THR A 108 0.78 5.67 6.63
CA THR A 108 0.06 5.03 7.74
C THR A 108 -1.33 5.61 7.90
N PHE A 109 -1.45 6.94 7.87
CA PHE A 109 -2.74 7.61 7.99
C PHE A 109 -3.68 7.23 6.83
N LEU A 110 -3.20 7.26 5.59
CA LEU A 110 -3.99 6.87 4.42
C LEU A 110 -4.37 5.39 4.44
N LEU A 111 -3.45 4.52 4.89
CA LEU A 111 -3.72 3.09 5.07
C LEU A 111 -4.86 2.88 6.07
N LEU A 112 -4.75 3.46 7.27
CA LEU A 112 -5.76 3.30 8.32
C LEU A 112 -7.10 3.90 7.89
N LEU A 113 -7.09 5.07 7.23
CA LEU A 113 -8.30 5.71 6.72
C LEU A 113 -8.99 4.85 5.66
N GLY A 114 -8.23 4.38 4.67
CA GLY A 114 -8.76 3.54 3.60
C GLY A 114 -9.20 2.17 4.12
N TRP A 115 -8.49 1.60 5.09
CA TRP A 115 -8.86 0.34 5.70
C TRP A 115 -10.13 0.47 6.55
N LEU A 116 -10.29 1.57 7.29
CA LEU A 116 -11.51 1.87 8.06
C LEU A 116 -12.71 2.21 7.18
N ALA A 117 -12.47 2.74 5.97
CA ALA A 117 -13.53 3.05 5.01
C ALA A 117 -14.29 1.80 4.53
N VAL A 118 -13.60 0.65 4.45
CA VAL A 118 -14.18 -0.65 4.02
C VAL A 118 -15.33 -1.11 4.94
N PRO A 119 -15.12 -1.32 6.25
CA PRO A 119 -16.21 -1.73 7.15
C PRO A 119 -17.29 -0.65 7.33
N LEU A 120 -16.99 0.62 7.07
CA LEU A 120 -17.97 1.71 7.09
C LEU A 120 -18.84 1.77 5.82
N GLY A 121 -18.60 0.90 4.84
CA GLY A 121 -19.41 0.80 3.62
C GLY A 121 -19.10 1.87 2.56
N PHE A 122 -18.03 2.66 2.75
CA PHE A 122 -17.55 3.57 1.71
C PHE A 122 -16.87 2.76 0.61
N SER A 123 -17.63 2.44 -0.43
CA SER A 123 -17.15 1.72 -1.61
C SER A 123 -16.73 2.69 -2.71
N GLU A 124 -15.69 2.33 -3.48
CA GLU A 124 -15.24 3.13 -4.63
C GLU A 124 -16.41 3.34 -5.60
N ARG A 125 -16.63 4.60 -6.01
CA ARG A 125 -17.67 4.89 -6.98
C ARG A 125 -17.28 4.25 -8.31
N ARG A 126 -18.21 3.46 -8.87
CA ARG A 126 -18.05 2.66 -10.10
C ARG A 126 -17.38 3.38 -11.28
N TRP A 127 -17.56 4.70 -11.40
CA TRP A 127 -16.98 5.51 -12.49
C TRP A 127 -15.46 5.74 -12.37
N ALA A 128 -14.85 5.48 -11.22
CA ALA A 128 -13.40 5.65 -11.01
C ALA A 128 -12.58 4.42 -11.45
N THR A 129 -13.21 3.25 -11.48
CA THR A 129 -12.63 1.97 -11.90
C THR A 129 -13.19 1.44 -13.21
N GLU A 130 -14.17 2.14 -13.80
CA GLU A 130 -14.77 1.80 -15.09
C GLU A 130 -13.71 1.92 -16.19
N ARG A 131 -13.46 0.82 -16.91
CA ARG A 131 -12.55 0.87 -18.05
C ARG A 131 -13.17 1.78 -19.12
N PRO A 132 -12.35 2.47 -19.94
CA PRO A 132 -12.89 3.26 -21.05
C PRO A 132 -13.84 2.43 -21.95
N SER A 133 -13.56 1.14 -22.13
CA SER A 133 -14.44 0.21 -22.84
C SER A 133 -15.79 0.01 -22.17
N GLU A 134 -15.84 -0.09 -20.84
CA GLU A 134 -17.07 -0.24 -20.05
C GLU A 134 -17.89 1.05 -20.09
N THR A 135 -17.22 2.21 -20.04
CA THR A 135 -17.86 3.52 -20.18
C THR A 135 -18.49 3.67 -21.58
N LEU A 136 -17.79 3.22 -22.62
CA LEU A 136 -18.28 3.24 -24.01
C LEU A 136 -19.42 2.24 -24.24
N GLN A 137 -19.37 1.05 -23.61
CA GLN A 137 -20.48 0.10 -23.60
C GLN A 137 -21.71 0.68 -22.89
N ARG A 138 -21.54 1.33 -21.73
CA ARG A 138 -22.63 2.00 -21.00
C ARG A 138 -23.29 3.11 -21.82
N ARG A 139 -22.50 3.84 -22.61
CA ARG A 139 -22.99 4.87 -23.53
C ARG A 139 -23.60 4.31 -24.82
N GLY A 140 -23.60 2.99 -25.01
CA GLY A 140 -24.14 2.33 -26.20
C GLY A 140 -23.28 2.47 -27.46
N ILE A 141 -22.00 2.85 -27.30
CA ILE A 141 -21.06 3.06 -28.42
C ILE A 141 -20.40 1.73 -28.82
N LEU A 142 -20.12 0.85 -27.86
CA LEU A 142 -19.59 -0.49 -28.11
C LEU A 142 -20.67 -1.56 -27.89
N PRO A 143 -20.71 -2.63 -28.70
CA PRO A 143 -21.55 -3.79 -28.41
C PRO A 143 -21.17 -4.39 -27.04
N SER A 144 -22.17 -4.68 -26.21
CA SER A 144 -22.00 -5.53 -25.04
C SER A 144 -21.63 -6.94 -25.49
N GLU A 145 -20.61 -7.56 -24.89
CA GLU A 145 -20.12 -8.92 -25.21
C GLU A 145 -21.21 -10.02 -25.13
N SER A 146 -22.40 -9.72 -24.61
CA SER A 146 -23.54 -10.63 -24.59
C SER A 146 -24.22 -10.85 -25.95
N THR A 147 -23.82 -10.16 -27.02
CA THR A 147 -24.47 -10.24 -28.33
C THR A 147 -23.73 -11.12 -29.35
N THR A 148 -22.80 -11.98 -28.92
CA THR A 148 -22.39 -13.11 -29.76
C THR A 148 -23.40 -14.24 -29.58
N THR A 149 -24.52 -14.12 -30.31
CA THR A 149 -25.45 -15.20 -30.60
C THR A 149 -24.67 -16.43 -31.07
N LEU A 150 -24.63 -17.48 -30.25
CA LEU A 150 -24.40 -18.83 -30.76
C LEU A 150 -25.48 -19.10 -31.83
N PRO A 151 -25.13 -19.61 -33.02
CA PRO A 151 -26.14 -19.99 -34.00
C PRO A 151 -27.06 -21.06 -33.38
N PRO A 152 -28.37 -21.04 -33.69
CA PRO A 152 -29.27 -22.08 -33.20
C PRO A 152 -28.76 -23.44 -33.67
N ALA A 153 -28.60 -24.37 -32.74
CA ALA A 153 -28.37 -25.76 -33.07
C ALA A 153 -29.55 -26.24 -33.93
N SER A 154 -29.29 -26.48 -35.21
CA SER A 154 -30.23 -27.11 -36.14
C SER A 154 -30.55 -28.54 -35.69
N PRO A 155 -31.76 -29.04 -35.98
CA PRO A 155 -32.39 -30.20 -35.31
C PRO A 155 -31.69 -31.53 -35.52
#